data_AF-A0A498L3K3-F1
#
_entry.id   AF-A0A498L3K3-F1
#
_cell.length_a   1.000
_cell.length_b   1.000
_cell.length_c   1.000
_cell.angle_alpha   90.00
_cell.angle_beta   90.00
_cell.angle_gamma   90.00
#
_symmetry.space_group_name_H-M   'P 1'
#
loop_
_entity.id
_entity.type
_entity.pdbx_description
1 polymer ?
#
loop_
_entity_poly.entity_id
_entity_poly.type
_entity_poly.pdbx_seq_one_letter_code
_entity_poly.pdbx_strand_id
1 'polypeptide(L)' 'MGQMYEMMDDCDSIMDRYRMSHCQSCHIMDGHWLFYEQPHYRGRMWYFRPGEYRSFSNMGGMRFMSMRRIVDSWY' A
#
# COMPACT_ATOMS: atom_id res chain seq x y z
N MET A 1 10.63 -16.76 -7.29
CA MET A 1 9.83 -16.82 -6.05
C MET A 1 9.33 -15.42 -5.76
N GLY A 2 8.04 -15.23 -5.48
CA GLY A 2 7.50 -13.93 -5.07
C GLY A 2 7.77 -13.68 -3.58
N GLN A 3 8.01 -12.43 -3.19
CA GLN A 3 8.06 -12.04 -1.78
C GLN A 3 6.66 -11.60 -1.34
N MET A 4 6.26 -12.00 -0.13
CA MET A 4 5.00 -11.60 0.50
C MET A 4 5.31 -10.96 1.85
N TYR A 5 4.69 -9.81 2.12
CA TYR A 5 4.78 -9.12 3.39
C TYR A 5 3.36 -8.86 3.91
N GLU A 6 3.12 -9.23 5.15
CA GLU A 6 1.90 -8.86 5.86
C GLU A 6 2.14 -7.54 6.60
N MET A 7 1.20 -6.60 6.48
CA MET A 7 1.31 -5.28 7.07
C MET A 7 -0.01 -4.92 7.74
N MET A 8 0.06 -4.44 8.99
CA MET A 8 -1.12 -4.14 9.81
C MET A 8 -1.18 -2.67 10.26
N ASP A 9 -0.05 -1.97 10.28
CA ASP A 9 0.09 -0.59 10.72
C ASP A 9 0.47 0.35 9.57
N ASP A 10 0.32 1.65 9.81
CA ASP A 10 0.84 2.70 8.96
C ASP A 10 2.36 2.53 8.74
N CYS A 11 2.81 2.90 7.54
CA CYS A 11 4.20 2.77 7.14
C CYS A 11 4.66 4.00 6.36
N ASP A 12 5.56 4.77 6.98
CA ASP A 12 6.14 5.98 6.39
C ASP A 12 7.14 5.68 5.25
N SER A 13 7.80 4.52 5.28
CA SER A 13 8.75 4.10 4.24
C SER A 13 8.78 2.57 4.10
N ILE A 14 8.11 2.07 3.07
CA ILE A 14 8.05 0.64 2.72
C ILE A 14 9.43 0.13 2.31
N MET A 15 10.22 0.97 1.65
CA MET A 15 11.58 0.62 1.22
C MET A 15 12.51 0.40 2.42
N ASP A 16 12.43 1.25 3.44
CA ASP A 16 13.31 1.09 4.60
C ASP A 16 12.89 -0.09 5.48
N ARG A 17 11.58 -0.28 5.66
CA ARG A 17 11.04 -1.33 6.56
C ARG A 17 11.03 -2.71 5.93
N TYR A 18 10.67 -2.83 4.65
CA TYR A 18 10.44 -4.11 3.97
C TYR A 18 11.34 -4.33 2.75
N ARG A 19 12.17 -3.35 2.37
CA ARG A 19 12.99 -3.39 1.14
C ARG A 19 12.18 -3.73 -0.11
N MET A 20 10.89 -3.41 -0.09
CA MET A 20 9.97 -3.66 -1.17
C MET A 20 9.87 -2.40 -2.03
N SER A 21 10.29 -2.49 -3.29
CA SER A 21 10.26 -1.37 -4.24
C SER A 21 9.17 -1.50 -5.31
N HIS A 22 8.65 -2.71 -5.52
CA HIS A 22 7.59 -3.01 -6.48
C HIS A 22 6.62 -4.01 -5.88
N CYS A 23 5.34 -3.70 -5.99
CA CYS A 23 4.25 -4.57 -5.59
C CYS A 23 3.49 -4.91 -6.87
N GLN A 24 3.27 -6.20 -7.15
CA GLN A 24 2.51 -6.62 -8.34
C GLN A 24 1.04 -6.93 -8.03
N SER A 25 0.76 -7.25 -6.78
CA SER A 25 -0.57 -7.54 -6.25
C SER A 25 -0.61 -7.17 -4.78
N CYS A 26 -1.81 -6.95 -4.23
CA CYS A 26 -2.00 -6.90 -2.79
C CYS A 26 -3.34 -7.51 -2.41
N HIS A 27 -3.48 -7.87 -1.14
CA HIS A 27 -4.74 -8.29 -0.56
C HIS A 27 -4.98 -7.43 0.67
N ILE A 28 -6.05 -6.64 0.64
CA ILE A 28 -6.48 -5.86 1.80
C ILE A 28 -7.44 -6.72 2.61
N MET A 29 -6.98 -7.21 3.76
CA MET A 29 -7.77 -8.08 4.63
C MET A 29 -8.88 -7.32 5.34
N ASP A 30 -8.58 -6.13 5.87
CA ASP A 30 -9.54 -5.31 6.61
C ASP A 30 -9.22 -3.81 6.50
N GLY A 31 -10.27 -3.01 6.65
CA GLY A 31 -10.20 -1.55 6.65
C GLY A 31 -9.96 -0.92 5.27
N HIS A 32 -9.98 0.40 5.27
CA HIS A 32 -9.69 1.20 4.08
C HIS A 32 -8.27 1.73 4.17
N TRP A 33 -7.55 1.72 3.04
CA TRP A 33 -6.14 2.09 3.01
C TRP A 33 -5.83 3.10 1.92
N LEU A 34 -4.87 3.98 2.20
CA LEU A 34 -4.25 4.88 1.24
C LEU A 34 -2.80 4.51 1.06
N PHE A 35 -2.42 4.25 -0.18
CA PHE A 35 -1.06 3.95 -0.58
C PHE A 35 -0.51 5.13 -1.37
N TYR A 36 0.78 5.41 -1.21
CA TYR A 36 1.43 6.59 -1.74
C TYR A 36 2.68 6.25 -2.53
N GLU A 37 2.90 7.03 -3.59
CA GLU A 37 4.05 6.89 -4.48
C GLU A 37 5.38 7.26 -3.83
N GLN A 38 5.37 8.17 -2.85
CA GLN A 38 6.57 8.62 -2.14
C GLN A 38 6.51 8.26 -0.65
N PRO A 39 7.66 8.21 0.06
CA PRO A 39 7.69 8.09 1.51
C PRO A 39 6.92 9.23 2.20
N HIS A 40 6.53 9.01 3.45
CA HIS A 40 5.87 9.98 4.32
C HIS A 40 4.54 10.53 3.76
N TYR A 41 3.74 9.67 3.12
CA TYR A 41 2.39 9.96 2.62
C TYR A 41 2.34 11.07 1.55
N ARG A 42 3.33 11.09 0.66
CA ARG A 42 3.48 12.12 -0.39
C ARG A 42 3.27 11.55 -1.80
N GLY A 43 3.08 12.48 -2.75
CA GLY A 43 2.95 12.16 -4.17
C GLY A 43 1.56 11.63 -4.52
N ARG A 44 1.49 10.86 -5.60
CA ARG A 44 0.23 10.24 -6.04
C ARG A 44 -0.27 9.26 -4.98
N MET A 45 -1.57 9.32 -4.69
CA MET A 45 -2.24 8.41 -3.76
C MET A 45 -3.19 7.47 -4.48
N TRP A 46 -3.35 6.28 -3.90
CA TRP A 46 -4.32 5.28 -4.35
C TRP A 46 -5.10 4.75 -3.16
N TYR A 47 -6.40 4.61 -3.38
CA TYR A 47 -7.33 4.14 -2.38
C TYR A 47 -7.66 2.67 -2.62
N PHE A 48 -7.58 1.89 -1.55
CA PHE A 48 -7.87 0.48 -1.55
C PHE A 48 -8.94 0.15 -0.51
N ARG A 49 -9.91 -0.67 -0.92
CA ARG A 49 -10.95 -1.26 -0.06
C ARG A 49 -10.55 -2.68 0.30
N PRO A 50 -11.19 -3.30 1.30
CA PRO A 50 -11.04 -4.74 1.53
C PRO A 50 -11.30 -5.53 0.24
N GLY A 51 -10.40 -6.46 -0.08
CA GLY A 51 -10.46 -7.26 -1.30
C GLY A 51 -9.10 -7.60 -1.90
N GLU A 52 -9.13 -8.50 -2.89
CA GLU A 52 -7.96 -8.99 -3.60
C GLU A 52 -7.68 -8.16 -4.86
N TYR A 53 -6.47 -7.62 -4.95
CA TYR A 53 -5.97 -6.87 -6.11
C TYR A 53 -4.85 -7.68 -6.77
N ARG A 54 -5.23 -8.50 -7.76
CA ARG A 54 -4.37 -9.55 -8.32
C ARG A 54 -3.31 -9.07 -9.32
N SER A 55 -3.46 -7.87 -9.88
CA SER A 55 -2.47 -7.30 -10.79
C SER A 55 -2.53 -5.77 -10.82
N PHE A 56 -1.36 -5.15 -10.64
CA PHE A 56 -1.15 -3.72 -10.86
C PHE A 56 -0.53 -3.41 -12.23
N SER A 57 -0.47 -4.38 -13.15
CA SER A 57 0.10 -4.18 -14.49
C SER A 57 -0.61 -3.07 -15.27
N ASN A 58 -1.93 -2.94 -15.12
CA ASN A 58 -2.72 -1.89 -15.76
C ASN A 58 -2.54 -0.51 -15.10
N MET A 59 -1.84 -0.44 -13.97
CA MET A 59 -1.59 0.79 -13.22
C MET A 59 -0.16 1.33 -13.45
N GLY A 60 0.50 0.89 -14.53
CA GLY A 60 1.73 1.50 -15.03
C GLY A 60 2.97 1.24 -14.17
N GLY A 61 3.04 0.12 -13.47
CA GLY A 61 4.17 -0.18 -12.58
C GLY A 61 4.10 0.62 -11.29
N MET A 62 2.93 0.59 -10.63
CA MET A 62 2.71 1.18 -9.32
C MET A 62 3.84 0.86 -8.35
N ARG A 63 4.41 1.93 -7.80
CA ARG A 63 5.41 1.86 -6.74
C ARG A 63 4.80 2.44 -5.48
N PHE A 64 4.69 1.62 -4.44
CA PHE A 64 4.22 2.06 -3.13
C PHE A 64 5.43 2.29 -2.24
N MET A 65 5.55 3.49 -1.72
CA MET A 65 6.65 3.88 -0.85
C MET A 65 6.16 4.21 0.56
N SER A 66 4.88 4.54 0.74
CA SER A 66 4.26 4.64 2.07
C SER A 66 2.78 4.28 2.01
N MET A 67 2.20 3.94 3.15
CA MET A 67 0.78 3.59 3.25
C MET A 67 0.22 3.89 4.64
N ARG A 68 -1.05 4.29 4.71
CA ARG A 68 -1.76 4.50 5.97
C ARG A 68 -3.19 3.99 5.91
N ARG A 69 -3.69 3.54 7.05
CA ARG A 69 -5.07 3.17 7.24
C ARG A 69 -5.93 4.42 7.35
N ILE A 70 -7.08 4.41 6.70
CA ILE A 70 -8.12 5.40 6.92
C ILE A 70 -8.85 4.96 8.19
N VAL A 71 -8.51 5.62 9.30
CA VAL A 71 -9.32 5.58 10.50
C VAL A 71 -10.44 6.61 10.33
N ASP A 72 -11.69 6.18 10.54
CA ASP A 72 -12.81 7.11 10.64
C ASP A 72 -12.63 7.89 11.94
N SER A 73 -11.88 8.98 11.88
CA SER A 73 -11.69 9.89 13.01
C SER A 73 -12.89 10.84 13.12
N TRP A 74 -14.11 10.29 13.25
CA TRP A 74 -15.32 11.09 13.45
C TRP A 74 -16.32 10.37 14.38
N TYR A 75 -16.01 10.38 15.68
CA TYR A 75 -17.00 10.66 16.73
C TYR A 75 -16.46 11.79 17.60
#